data_AF-A0ABD3MZD4-F1
#
_entry.id   AF-A0ABD3MZD4-F1
#
_cell.length_a   1.000
_cell.length_b   1.000
_cell.length_c   1.000
_cell.angle_alpha   90.00
_cell.angle_beta   90.00
_cell.angle_gamma   90.00
#
_symmetry.space_group_name_H-M   'P 1'
#
loop_
_entity.id
_entity.type
_entity.pdbx_description
1 polymer ?
#
loop_
_entity_poly.entity_id
_entity_poly.type
_entity_poly.pdbx_seq_one_letter_code
_entity_poly.pdbx_strand_id
1 'polypeptide(L)'
;MRAISIISAAFVLASSVSASNDPRECEVCMKVMTEVRESLAKDDQKDKPKIEAALGDYCAREDLSAKEKKICYYVDPIKRDVAQPFSLGMPVDRLCKRINKANPEICSVKFPVKTENLETKDLTKLRVKQLKSILMDRGVECKGCVEKDEFIKKVQETEHLAGADEF
;
A
#
# COMPACT_ATOMS: atom_id res chain seq x y z
N MET A 1 60.29 13.48 26.52
CA MET A 1 59.34 12.42 26.13
C MET A 1 57.98 12.79 26.69
N ARG A 2 57.06 13.32 25.87
CA ARG A 2 55.71 13.72 26.30
C ARG A 2 54.73 12.71 25.72
N ALA A 3 53.96 12.11 26.61
CA ALA A 3 53.09 10.97 26.37
C ALA A 3 51.92 11.33 25.44
N ILE A 4 51.61 10.36 24.59
CA ILE A 4 50.54 10.33 23.61
C ILE A 4 49.22 10.10 24.36
N SER A 5 48.17 10.84 24.03
CA SER A 5 46.79 10.49 24.39
C SER A 5 45.90 10.74 23.18
N ILE A 6 45.71 9.67 22.41
CA ILE A 6 44.76 9.58 21.30
C ILE A 6 43.42 9.23 21.93
N ILE A 7 42.51 10.19 22.01
CA ILE A 7 41.13 9.95 22.42
C ILE A 7 40.37 9.51 21.16
N SER A 8 40.22 8.20 21.00
CA SER A 8 39.34 7.59 19.99
C SER A 8 37.89 7.92 20.33
N ALA A 9 37.28 8.80 19.54
CA ALA A 9 35.84 9.03 19.57
C ALA A 9 35.13 7.79 19.00
N ALA A 10 34.54 6.98 19.87
CA ALA A 10 33.69 5.87 19.48
C ALA A 10 32.40 6.41 18.86
N PHE A 11 32.30 6.28 17.53
CA PHE A 11 31.10 6.58 16.76
C PHE A 11 30.07 5.49 17.04
N VAL A 12 29.15 5.74 17.98
CA VAL A 12 28.02 4.85 18.23
C VAL A 12 27.03 5.02 17.06
N LEU A 13 27.09 4.10 16.10
CA LEU A 13 26.04 3.92 15.10
C LEU A 13 24.78 3.41 15.82
N ALA A 14 23.93 4.35 16.24
CA ALA A 14 22.54 4.05 16.57
C ALA A 14 21.85 3.55 15.30
N SER A 15 21.83 2.23 15.12
CA SER A 15 21.01 1.57 14.11
C SER A 15 19.56 1.79 14.51
N SER A 16 18.92 2.78 13.89
CA SER A 16 17.49 2.96 14.00
C SER A 16 16.83 1.74 13.36
N VAL A 17 16.35 0.82 14.20
CA VAL A 17 15.34 -0.17 13.81
C VAL A 17 14.16 0.65 13.29
N SER A 18 14.09 0.79 11.97
CA SER A 18 12.90 1.24 11.30
C SER A 18 11.87 0.16 11.56
N ALA A 19 10.84 0.47 12.35
CA ALA A 19 9.63 -0.32 12.42
C ALA A 19 9.24 -0.65 10.97
N SER A 20 9.29 -1.92 10.60
CA SER A 20 9.13 -2.33 9.22
C SER A 20 7.71 -1.96 8.77
N ASN A 21 7.54 -0.79 8.16
CA ASN A 21 6.34 -0.47 7.41
C ASN A 21 6.16 -1.57 6.39
N ASP A 22 4.94 -2.10 6.31
CA ASP A 22 4.59 -3.06 5.28
C ASP A 22 4.92 -2.40 3.92
N PRO A 23 5.78 -2.99 3.07
CA PRO A 23 6.18 -2.36 1.81
C PRO A 23 5.00 -2.10 0.87
N ARG A 24 3.84 -2.68 1.18
CA ARG A 24 2.57 -2.58 0.45
C ARG A 24 1.60 -1.58 1.05
N GLU A 25 2.02 -0.85 2.08
CA GLU A 25 1.20 0.21 2.68
C GLU A 25 0.88 1.29 1.63
N CYS A 26 -0.41 1.65 1.52
CA CYS A 26 -0.91 2.61 0.55
C CYS A 26 -0.76 2.25 -0.94
N GLU A 27 -0.39 1.02 -1.31
CA GLU A 27 -0.05 0.67 -2.70
C GLU A 27 -1.17 1.01 -3.71
N VAL A 28 -2.44 0.76 -3.35
CA VAL A 28 -3.60 1.03 -4.21
C VAL A 28 -3.84 2.53 -4.34
N CYS A 29 -3.82 3.27 -3.23
CA CYS A 29 -3.91 4.74 -3.26
C CYS A 29 -2.80 5.34 -4.13
N MET A 30 -1.58 4.84 -3.97
CA MET A 30 -0.43 5.36 -4.71
C MET A 30 -0.55 5.09 -6.21
N LYS A 31 -1.04 3.91 -6.62
CA LYS A 31 -1.32 3.61 -8.02
C LYS A 31 -2.34 4.58 -8.60
N VAL A 32 -3.52 4.71 -7.97
CA VAL A 32 -4.60 5.61 -8.41
C VAL A 32 -4.09 7.04 -8.59
N MET A 33 -3.43 7.59 -7.56
CA MET A 33 -2.97 8.99 -7.58
C MET A 33 -1.81 9.23 -8.57
N THR A 34 -1.02 8.20 -8.86
CA THR A 34 0.05 8.27 -9.88
C THR A 34 -0.55 8.29 -11.27
N GLU A 35 -1.49 7.39 -11.57
CA GLU A 35 -2.16 7.35 -12.88
C GLU A 35 -2.93 8.64 -13.16
N VAL A 36 -3.61 9.21 -12.15
CA VAL A 36 -4.25 10.53 -12.25
C VAL A 36 -3.22 11.62 -12.59
N ARG A 37 -2.04 11.60 -11.98
CA ARG A 37 -0.98 12.57 -12.27
C ARG A 37 -0.45 12.44 -13.69
N GLU A 38 -0.26 11.21 -14.14
CA GLU A 38 0.24 10.89 -15.47
C GLU A 38 -0.78 11.20 -16.56
N SER A 39 -2.08 11.16 -16.23
CA SER A 39 -3.16 11.57 -17.14
C SER A 39 -3.18 13.09 -17.42
N LEU A 40 -2.53 13.90 -16.57
CA LEU A 40 -2.51 15.36 -16.67
C LEU A 40 -1.22 15.87 -17.31
N ALA A 41 -1.34 16.86 -18.19
CA ALA A 41 -0.21 17.66 -18.64
C ALA A 41 0.45 18.39 -17.46
N LYS A 42 1.76 18.68 -17.55
CA LYS A 42 2.54 19.28 -16.44
C LYS A 42 1.97 20.61 -15.93
N ASP A 43 1.40 21.42 -16.81
CA ASP A 43 0.78 22.69 -16.43
C ASP A 43 -0.58 22.47 -15.73
N ASP A 44 -1.31 21.44 -16.14
CA ASP A 44 -2.62 21.09 -15.59
C ASP A 44 -2.49 20.44 -14.21
N GLN A 45 -1.34 19.85 -13.89
CA GLN A 45 -1.02 19.37 -12.55
C GLN A 45 -0.93 20.48 -11.50
N LYS A 46 -1.01 21.76 -11.88
CA LYS A 46 -1.06 22.91 -10.95
C LYS A 46 -2.46 23.53 -10.85
N ASP A 47 -3.40 23.09 -11.67
CA ASP A 47 -4.76 23.61 -11.74
C ASP A 47 -5.72 22.70 -10.97
N LYS A 48 -6.28 23.20 -9.87
CA LYS A 48 -7.12 22.39 -8.97
C LYS A 48 -8.40 21.91 -9.65
N PRO A 49 -9.18 22.77 -10.35
CA PRO A 49 -10.31 22.31 -11.17
C PRO A 49 -9.96 21.15 -12.11
N LYS A 50 -8.81 21.22 -12.80
CA LYS A 50 -8.39 20.13 -13.71
C LYS A 50 -8.01 18.85 -12.96
N ILE A 51 -7.38 18.95 -11.80
CA ILE A 51 -7.09 17.79 -10.95
C ILE A 51 -8.37 17.15 -10.42
N GLU A 52 -9.34 17.96 -9.98
CA GLU A 52 -10.64 17.47 -9.53
C GLU A 52 -11.40 16.75 -10.66
N ALA A 53 -11.35 17.30 -11.88
CA ALA A 53 -11.91 16.68 -13.07
C ALA A 53 -11.21 15.34 -13.38
N ALA A 54 -9.87 15.31 -13.42
CA ALA A 54 -9.12 14.09 -13.69
C ALA A 54 -9.33 12.99 -12.63
N LEU A 55 -9.51 13.36 -11.35
CA LEU A 55 -9.92 12.41 -10.30
C LEU A 55 -11.31 11.84 -10.58
N GLY A 56 -12.26 12.69 -11.00
CA GLY A 56 -13.60 12.27 -11.39
C GLY A 56 -13.59 11.34 -12.60
N ASP A 57 -12.88 11.71 -13.66
CA ASP A 57 -12.75 10.93 -14.89
C ASP A 57 -12.08 9.58 -14.64
N TYR A 58 -11.03 9.57 -13.82
CA TYR A 58 -10.40 8.33 -13.38
C TYR A 58 -11.39 7.43 -12.67
N CYS A 59 -12.15 7.96 -11.71
CA CYS A 59 -13.09 7.19 -10.91
C CYS A 59 -14.38 6.79 -11.66
N ALA A 60 -14.66 7.41 -12.80
CA ALA A 60 -15.76 7.04 -13.69
C ALA A 60 -15.42 5.87 -14.63
N ARG A 61 -14.16 5.45 -14.69
CA ARG A 61 -13.72 4.32 -15.50
C ARG A 61 -14.36 2.99 -15.04
N GLU A 62 -14.85 2.22 -16.01
CA GLU A 62 -15.47 0.92 -15.75
C GLU A 62 -14.44 -0.19 -15.50
N ASP A 63 -13.24 -0.05 -16.07
CA ASP A 63 -12.13 -1.01 -16.05
C ASP A 63 -11.29 -0.97 -14.75
N LEU A 64 -11.71 -0.20 -13.75
CA LEU A 64 -11.08 -0.19 -12.44
C LEU A 64 -11.33 -1.49 -11.66
N SER A 65 -10.29 -1.99 -11.00
CA SER A 65 -10.42 -3.09 -10.04
C SER A 65 -11.31 -2.70 -8.86
N ALA A 66 -11.88 -3.69 -8.16
CA ALA A 66 -12.69 -3.46 -6.96
C ALA A 66 -11.95 -2.64 -5.89
N LYS A 67 -10.62 -2.83 -5.76
CA LYS A 67 -9.79 -2.09 -4.79
C LYS A 67 -9.61 -0.62 -5.21
N GLU A 68 -9.45 -0.33 -6.50
CA GLU A 68 -9.39 1.04 -7.03
C GLU A 68 -10.73 1.76 -6.89
N LYS A 69 -11.85 1.07 -7.20
CA LYS A 69 -13.21 1.57 -6.95
C LYS A 69 -13.42 1.91 -5.47
N LYS A 70 -12.89 1.09 -4.55
CA LYS A 70 -12.92 1.38 -3.11
C LYS A 70 -12.12 2.64 -2.74
N ILE A 71 -10.95 2.87 -3.36
CA ILE A 71 -10.21 4.12 -3.18
C ILE A 71 -11.01 5.32 -3.71
N CYS A 72 -11.60 5.19 -4.90
CA CYS A 72 -12.45 6.22 -5.50
C CYS A 72 -13.62 6.60 -4.61
N TYR A 73 -14.30 5.63 -3.99
CA TYR A 73 -15.37 5.87 -3.02
C TYR A 73 -14.93 6.76 -1.85
N TYR A 74 -13.70 6.60 -1.35
CA TYR A 74 -13.18 7.44 -0.26
C TYR A 74 -12.67 8.79 -0.73
N VAL A 75 -12.15 8.88 -1.96
CA VAL A 75 -11.48 10.07 -2.50
C VAL A 75 -12.47 11.05 -3.12
N ASP A 76 -13.50 10.59 -3.83
CA ASP A 76 -14.41 11.45 -4.57
C ASP A 76 -15.07 12.54 -3.69
N PRO A 77 -15.55 12.26 -2.46
CA PRO A 77 -16.12 13.29 -1.58
C PRO A 77 -15.12 14.36 -1.14
N ILE A 78 -13.82 14.05 -1.15
CA ILE A 78 -12.74 14.91 -0.65
C ILE A 78 -11.79 15.36 -1.76
N LYS A 79 -12.17 15.21 -3.04
CA LYS A 79 -11.28 15.51 -4.17
C LYS A 79 -10.73 16.93 -4.18
N ARG A 80 -11.47 17.90 -3.61
CA ARG A 80 -11.00 19.29 -3.42
C ARG A 80 -9.82 19.39 -2.45
N ASP A 81 -9.89 18.64 -1.34
CA ASP A 81 -8.83 18.56 -0.33
C ASP A 81 -7.62 17.76 -0.81
N VAL A 82 -7.83 16.84 -1.76
CA VAL A 82 -6.76 16.10 -2.46
C VAL A 82 -6.11 16.97 -3.54
N ALA A 83 -6.89 17.73 -4.30
CA ALA A 83 -6.41 18.58 -5.40
C ALA A 83 -5.49 19.69 -4.89
N GLN A 84 -5.76 20.26 -3.71
CA GLN A 84 -4.93 21.31 -3.12
C GLN A 84 -3.46 20.89 -2.92
N PRO A 85 -3.10 19.84 -2.14
CA PRO A 85 -1.73 19.39 -2.01
C PRO A 85 -1.16 18.81 -3.29
N PHE A 86 -1.99 18.21 -4.15
CA PHE A 86 -1.57 17.71 -5.45
C PHE A 86 -1.06 18.84 -6.34
N SER A 87 -1.79 19.96 -6.40
CA SER A 87 -1.45 21.13 -7.22
C SER A 87 -0.16 21.82 -6.79
N LEU A 88 0.26 21.59 -5.54
CA LEU A 88 1.53 22.06 -4.97
C LEU A 88 2.69 21.10 -5.24
N GLY A 89 2.49 20.05 -6.04
CA GLY A 89 3.52 19.08 -6.37
C GLY A 89 3.85 18.11 -5.23
N MET A 90 2.91 17.87 -4.30
CA MET A 90 3.12 16.89 -3.24
C MET A 90 3.38 15.49 -3.84
N PRO A 91 4.48 14.81 -3.47
CA PRO A 91 4.72 13.42 -3.86
C PRO A 91 3.56 12.50 -3.48
N VAL A 92 3.26 11.50 -4.32
CA VAL A 92 2.08 10.63 -4.14
C VAL A 92 2.12 9.85 -2.83
N ASP A 93 3.30 9.38 -2.41
CA ASP A 93 3.48 8.67 -1.14
C ASP A 93 3.07 9.53 0.07
N ARG A 94 3.45 10.82 0.05
CA ARG A 94 3.11 11.77 1.11
C ARG A 94 1.65 12.19 1.04
N LEU A 95 1.09 12.30 -0.17
CA LEU A 95 -0.33 12.56 -0.38
C LEU A 95 -1.16 11.43 0.23
N CYS A 96 -0.93 10.18 -0.16
CA CYS A 96 -1.66 9.03 0.38
C CYS A 96 -1.53 8.91 1.90
N LYS A 97 -0.33 9.12 2.47
CA LYS A 97 -0.16 9.16 3.94
C LYS A 97 -0.96 10.28 4.59
N ARG A 98 -1.12 11.43 3.94
CA ARG A 98 -1.96 12.52 4.45
C ARG A 98 -3.45 12.14 4.39
N ILE A 99 -3.93 11.60 3.28
CA ILE A 99 -5.34 11.19 3.16
C ILE A 99 -5.65 10.06 4.18
N ASN A 100 -4.69 9.15 4.41
CA ASN A 100 -4.80 8.09 5.41
C ASN A 100 -4.96 8.58 6.86
N LYS A 101 -4.41 9.77 7.19
CA LYS A 101 -4.63 10.37 8.51
C LYS A 101 -6.08 10.80 8.72
N ALA A 102 -6.79 11.14 7.63
CA ALA A 102 -8.21 11.47 7.67
C ALA A 102 -9.07 10.19 7.60
N ASN A 103 -8.65 9.19 6.84
CA ASN A 103 -9.32 7.90 6.73
C ASN A 103 -8.32 6.73 6.68
N PRO A 104 -8.12 6.01 7.81
CA PRO A 104 -7.17 4.89 7.91
C PRO A 104 -7.45 3.71 6.96
N GLU A 105 -8.65 3.65 6.39
CA GLU A 105 -9.00 2.60 5.43
C GLU A 105 -8.21 2.75 4.12
N ILE A 106 -7.79 3.96 3.75
CA ILE A 106 -7.15 4.24 2.45
C ILE A 106 -5.87 3.45 2.25
N CYS A 107 -4.96 3.45 3.23
CA CYS A 107 -3.71 2.68 3.11
C CYS A 107 -3.86 1.22 3.53
N SER A 108 -5.03 0.85 4.06
CA SER A 108 -5.39 -0.53 4.37
C SER A 108 -5.92 -1.28 3.14
N VAL A 109 -6.43 -0.57 2.13
CA VAL A 109 -6.76 -1.17 0.83
C VAL A 109 -5.47 -1.58 0.10
N LYS A 110 -5.31 -2.89 -0.11
CA LYS A 110 -4.18 -3.51 -0.81
C LYS A 110 -4.69 -4.35 -1.97
N PHE A 111 -3.86 -4.54 -2.99
CA PHE A 111 -4.11 -5.53 -4.02
C PHE A 111 -4.09 -6.94 -3.39
N PRO A 112 -4.83 -7.91 -3.94
CA PRO A 112 -4.67 -9.28 -3.50
C PRO A 112 -3.24 -9.75 -3.75
N VAL A 113 -2.67 -10.52 -2.82
CA VAL A 113 -1.38 -11.18 -3.07
C VAL A 113 -1.59 -12.21 -4.17
N LYS A 114 -0.89 -12.05 -5.29
CA LYS A 114 -0.86 -13.07 -6.34
C LYS A 114 -0.10 -14.29 -5.84
N THR A 115 -0.78 -15.40 -5.64
CA THR A 115 -0.19 -16.64 -5.12
C THR A 115 0.04 -17.72 -6.17
N GLU A 116 -0.43 -17.53 -7.40
CA GLU A 116 -0.42 -18.52 -8.52
C GLU A 116 0.96 -19.11 -8.85
N ASN A 117 2.05 -18.46 -8.42
CA ASN A 117 3.43 -18.90 -8.67
C ASN A 117 4.21 -19.18 -7.37
N LEU A 118 3.56 -19.21 -6.21
CA LEU A 118 4.23 -19.41 -4.93
C LEU A 118 4.26 -20.89 -4.56
N GLU A 119 5.46 -21.47 -4.49
CA GLU A 119 5.64 -22.80 -3.92
C GLU A 119 5.63 -22.75 -2.38
N THR A 120 5.50 -23.91 -1.72
CA THR A 120 5.56 -24.03 -0.25
C THR A 120 6.79 -23.30 0.34
N LYS A 121 7.93 -23.39 -0.34
CA LYS A 121 9.19 -22.76 0.07
C LYS A 121 9.17 -21.22 0.04
N ASP A 122 8.25 -20.63 -0.71
CA ASP A 122 8.07 -19.19 -0.79
C ASP A 122 7.06 -18.72 0.26
N LEU A 123 6.05 -19.52 0.57
CA LEU A 123 5.12 -19.28 1.68
C LEU A 123 5.82 -19.30 3.04
N THR A 124 6.84 -20.13 3.23
CA THR A 124 7.64 -20.15 4.48
C THR A 124 8.43 -18.85 4.71
N LYS A 125 8.71 -18.08 3.66
CA LYS A 125 9.38 -16.76 3.77
C LYS A 125 8.42 -15.66 4.22
N LEU A 126 7.12 -15.83 4.03
CA LEU A 126 6.11 -14.86 4.43
C LEU A 126 5.93 -14.85 5.95
N ARG A 127 5.60 -13.68 6.52
CA ARG A 127 5.23 -13.56 7.93
C ARG A 127 3.79 -14.04 8.13
N VAL A 128 3.44 -14.47 9.35
CA VAL A 128 2.06 -14.90 9.69
C VAL A 128 1.02 -13.82 9.33
N LYS A 129 1.35 -12.53 9.52
CA LYS A 129 0.47 -11.41 9.13
C LYS A 129 0.18 -11.39 7.61
N GLN A 130 1.17 -11.71 6.78
CA GLN A 130 1.00 -11.76 5.32
C GLN A 130 0.18 -12.99 4.92
N LEU A 131 0.44 -14.15 5.54
CA LEU A 131 -0.37 -15.35 5.32
C LEU A 131 -1.83 -15.13 5.69
N LYS A 132 -2.11 -14.46 6.83
CA LYS A 132 -3.48 -14.05 7.21
C LYS A 132 -4.11 -13.08 6.20
N SER A 133 -3.34 -12.15 5.66
CA SER A 133 -3.83 -11.25 4.60
C SER A 133 -4.25 -12.02 3.36
N ILE A 134 -3.46 -13.00 2.92
CA ILE A 134 -3.80 -13.86 1.76
C ILE A 134 -5.12 -14.59 1.98
N LEU A 135 -5.31 -15.16 3.17
CA LEU A 135 -6.54 -15.86 3.52
C LEU A 135 -7.75 -14.91 3.57
N MET A 136 -7.56 -13.72 4.16
CA MET A 136 -8.59 -12.68 4.24
C MET A 136 -8.99 -12.15 2.86
N ASP A 137 -8.02 -11.95 1.96
CA ASP A 137 -8.30 -11.57 0.56
C ASP A 137 -9.24 -12.62 -0.06
N ARG A 138 -8.92 -13.91 0.11
CA ARG A 138 -9.75 -15.05 -0.35
C ARG A 138 -11.06 -15.26 0.42
N GLY A 139 -11.40 -14.41 1.39
CA GLY A 139 -12.58 -14.56 2.24
C GLY A 139 -12.53 -15.77 3.21
N VAL A 140 -11.34 -16.33 3.46
CA VAL A 140 -11.15 -17.49 4.34
C VAL A 140 -10.56 -17.07 5.67
N GLU A 141 -11.13 -17.58 6.75
CA GLU A 141 -10.56 -17.46 8.09
C GLU A 141 -9.94 -18.80 8.55
N CYS A 142 -8.71 -18.75 9.06
CA CYS A 142 -8.01 -19.92 9.62
C CYS A 142 -8.42 -20.12 11.09
N LYS A 143 -9.56 -20.78 11.33
CA LYS A 143 -10.04 -21.05 12.71
C LYS A 143 -9.17 -22.13 13.37
N GLY A 144 -8.57 -21.80 14.51
CA GLY A 144 -7.75 -22.74 15.29
C GLY A 144 -6.28 -22.84 14.89
N CYS A 145 -5.83 -22.05 13.92
CA CYS A 145 -4.43 -22.04 13.48
C CYS A 145 -3.56 -21.29 14.50
N VAL A 146 -2.64 -22.01 15.16
CA VAL A 146 -1.73 -21.48 16.18
C VAL A 146 -0.33 -21.36 15.60
N GLU A 147 0.11 -22.37 14.88
CA GLU A 147 1.45 -22.46 14.30
C GLU A 147 1.50 -21.92 12.87
N LYS A 148 2.66 -21.41 12.47
CA LYS A 148 2.86 -20.82 11.14
C LYS A 148 2.55 -21.82 10.01
N ASP A 149 2.92 -23.09 10.21
CA ASP A 149 2.73 -24.13 9.20
C ASP A 149 1.25 -24.42 8.93
N GLU A 150 0.36 -24.19 9.90
CA GLU A 150 -1.09 -24.32 9.71
C GLU A 150 -1.63 -23.24 8.79
N PHE A 151 -1.13 -21.99 8.94
CA PHE A 151 -1.47 -20.91 8.02
C PHE A 151 -0.95 -21.18 6.60
N ILE A 152 0.26 -21.74 6.46
CA ILE A 152 0.82 -22.10 5.15
C ILE A 152 -0.05 -23.16 4.48
N LYS A 153 -0.38 -24.25 5.20
CA LYS A 153 -1.27 -25.30 4.70
C LYS A 153 -2.61 -24.74 4.25
N LYS A 154 -3.23 -23.86 5.06
CA LYS A 154 -4.51 -23.25 4.70
C LYS A 154 -4.42 -22.38 3.44
N VAL A 155 -3.30 -21.65 3.27
CA VAL A 155 -3.03 -20.88 2.05
C VAL A 155 -2.87 -21.80 0.83
N GLN A 156 -2.35 -23.01 0.98
CA GLN A 156 -2.25 -23.95 -0.14
C GLN A 156 -3.61 -24.56 -0.50
N GLU A 157 -4.37 -25.01 0.51
CA GLU A 157 -5.71 -25.58 0.31
C GLU A 157 -6.67 -24.62 -0.41
N THR A 158 -6.49 -23.32 -0.19
CA THR A 158 -7.37 -22.27 -0.70
C THR A 158 -6.80 -21.54 -1.92
N GLU A 159 -5.76 -22.10 -2.55
CA GLU A 159 -5.12 -21.49 -3.72
C GLU A 159 -6.10 -21.26 -4.89
N HIS A 160 -7.05 -22.18 -5.08
CA HIS A 160 -8.12 -22.08 -6.09
C HIS A 160 -9.05 -20.87 -5.89
N LEU A 161 -8.99 -20.19 -4.74
CA LEU A 161 -9.76 -18.96 -4.45
C LEU A 161 -8.94 -17.69 -4.72
N ALA A 162 -7.66 -17.80 -5.13
CA ALA A 162 -6.86 -16.64 -5.47
C ALA A 162 -7.50 -15.88 -6.65
N GLY A 163 -7.75 -14.59 -6.47
CA GLY A 163 -8.38 -13.74 -7.49
C GLY A 163 -9.91 -13.68 -7.47
N ALA A 164 -10.58 -14.34 -6.51
CA ALA A 164 -12.04 -14.27 -6.39
C ALA A 164 -12.59 -12.86 -6.10
N ASP A 165 -11.75 -11.94 -5.62
CA ASP A 165 -12.06 -10.53 -5.35
C ASP A 165 -12.18 -9.64 -6.61
N GLU A 166 -11.94 -10.20 -7.82
CA GLU A 166 -11.97 -9.43 -9.08
C GLU A 166 -13.36 -9.31 -9.72
N PHE A 167 -14.43 -9.77 -9.04
CA PHE A 167 -15.82 -9.63 -9.47
C PHE A 167 -16.58 -8.53 -8.72
#